data_AF-A0A7Y8WIZ0-F1
#
_entry.id   AF-A0A7Y8WIZ0-F1
#
_cell.length_a   1.000
_cell.length_b   1.000
_cell.length_c   1.000
_cell.angle_alpha   90.00
_cell.angle_beta   90.00
_cell.angle_gamma   90.00
#
_symmetry.space_group_name_H-M   'P 1'
#
loop_
_entity.id
_entity.type
_entity.pdbx_description
1 polymer ?
#
loop_
_entity_poly.entity_id
_entity_poly.type
_entity_poly.pdbx_seq_one_letter_code
_entity_poly.pdbx_strand_id
1 'polypeptide(L)' 'MNFQLDFIEDKVEFFDATDLKVLEKKIEVKIEENKAILLGVHSVSHQMFANEKGQTYFTAVVHFKRKK' A
#
# COMPACT_ATOMS: atom_id res chain seq x y z
N MET A 1 -11.97 -4.97 34.36
CA MET A 1 -10.98 -4.68 33.30
C MET A 1 -11.70 -4.01 32.15
N ASN A 2 -11.35 -2.77 31.82
CA ASN A 2 -11.79 -2.15 30.57
C ASN A 2 -10.77 -2.54 29.50
N PHE A 3 -11.16 -3.40 28.55
CA PHE A 3 -10.36 -3.66 27.36
C PHE A 3 -10.57 -2.50 26.40
N GLN A 4 -9.60 -1.60 26.34
CA GLN A 4 -9.56 -0.53 25.35
C GLN A 4 -8.75 -1.06 24.16
N LEU A 5 -9.45 -1.33 23.05
CA LEU A 5 -8.81 -1.73 21.80
C LEU A 5 -8.46 -0.46 21.02
N ASP A 6 -7.17 -0.13 20.99
CA ASP A 6 -6.66 0.92 20.11
C ASP A 6 -6.46 0.35 18.72
N PHE A 7 -7.32 0.76 17.78
CA PHE A 7 -7.21 0.38 16.39
C PHE A 7 -6.30 1.35 15.64
N ILE A 8 -5.58 0.82 14.64
CA ILE A 8 -4.88 1.65 13.67
C ILE A 8 -5.95 2.31 12.79
N GLU A 9 -5.96 3.63 12.75
CA GLU A 9 -6.92 4.40 11.94
C GLU A 9 -6.40 4.68 10.53
N ASP A 10 -5.13 5.07 10.41
CA ASP A 10 -4.48 5.43 9.15
C ASP A 10 -3.10 4.77 9.03
N LYS A 11 -2.77 4.29 7.84
CA LYS A 11 -1.46 3.73 7.51
C LYS A 11 -1.10 4.10 6.07
N VAL A 12 0.07 4.71 5.87
CA VAL A 12 0.60 5.01 4.53
C VAL A 12 1.76 4.07 4.27
N GLU A 13 1.75 3.40 3.11
CA GLU A 13 2.80 2.47 2.71
C GLU A 13 3.26 2.74 1.28
N PHE A 14 4.57 2.70 1.08
CA PHE A 14 5.23 2.94 -0.20
C PHE A 14 5.62 1.62 -0.82
N PHE A 15 5.38 1.49 -2.11
CA PHE A 15 5.71 0.32 -2.90
C PHE A 15 6.51 0.74 -4.13
N ASP A 16 7.43 -0.12 -4.53
CA ASP A 16 8.22 0.05 -5.74
C ASP A 16 8.41 -1.30 -6.45
N ALA A 17 8.57 -1.27 -7.76
CA ALA A 17 9.02 -2.41 -8.54
C ALA A 17 9.56 -1.96 -9.91
N THR A 18 10.37 -2.80 -10.53
CA THR A 18 10.82 -2.62 -11.92
C THR A 18 9.79 -3.11 -12.94
N ASP A 19 8.72 -3.77 -12.49
CA ASP A 19 7.66 -4.33 -13.30
C ASP A 19 6.30 -4.02 -12.66
N LEU A 20 5.32 -3.61 -13.47
CA LEU A 20 4.02 -3.18 -12.98
C LEU A 20 3.22 -4.33 -12.34
N LYS A 21 3.33 -5.56 -12.85
CA LYS A 21 2.65 -6.73 -12.27
C LYS A 21 3.25 -7.10 -10.92
N VAL A 22 4.56 -6.92 -10.77
CA VAL A 22 5.24 -7.10 -9.48
C VAL A 22 4.76 -6.04 -8.47
N LEU A 23 4.62 -4.78 -8.89
CA LEU A 23 4.08 -3.71 -8.04
C LEU A 23 2.65 -4.04 -7.59
N GLU A 24 1.79 -4.42 -8.53
CA GLU A 24 0.39 -4.82 -8.27
C GLU A 24 0.32 -5.95 -7.24
N LYS A 25 1.08 -7.04 -7.47
CA LYS A 25 1.12 -8.18 -6.55
C LYS A 25 1.57 -7.79 -5.14
N LYS A 26 2.57 -6.90 -5.00
CA LYS A 26 3.01 -6.41 -3.69
C LYS A 26 1.89 -5.67 -2.96
N ILE A 27 1.14 -4.82 -3.68
CA ILE A 27 0.01 -4.07 -3.13
C ILE A 27 -1.11 -5.02 -2.72
N GLU A 28 -1.47 -6.00 -3.56
CA GLU A 28 -2.50 -7.00 -3.27
C GLU A 28 -2.19 -7.82 -2.01
N VAL A 29 -0.95 -8.29 -1.86
CA VAL A 29 -0.51 -9.00 -0.65
C VAL A 29 -0.71 -8.13 0.58
N LYS A 30 -0.34 -6.84 0.51
CA LYS A 30 -0.51 -5.93 1.63
C LYS A 30 -1.98 -5.63 1.94
N ILE A 31 -2.82 -5.54 0.92
CA ILE A 31 -4.27 -5.40 1.09
C ILE A 31 -4.82 -6.59 1.88
N GLU A 32 -4.41 -7.81 1.55
CA GLU A 32 -4.85 -9.01 2.27
C GLU A 32 -4.40 -9.01 3.73
N GLU A 33 -3.13 -8.71 3.98
CA GLU A 33 -2.58 -8.61 5.35
C GLU A 33 -3.30 -7.53 6.18
N ASN A 34 -3.58 -6.37 5.58
CA ASN A 34 -4.21 -5.24 6.27
C ASN A 34 -5.69 -5.51 6.63
N LYS A 35 -6.36 -6.47 5.98
CA LYS A 35 -7.72 -6.89 6.38
C LYS A 35 -7.75 -7.43 7.80
N ALA A 36 -6.69 -8.13 8.23
CA ALA A 36 -6.59 -8.71 9.57
C ALA A 36 -6.58 -7.64 10.68
N ILE A 37 -6.21 -6.40 10.33
CA ILE A 37 -6.19 -5.24 11.24
C ILE A 37 -7.26 -4.20 10.87
N LEU A 38 -8.32 -4.62 10.17
CA LEU A 38 -9.50 -3.80 9.81
C LEU A 38 -9.20 -2.58 8.93
N LEU A 39 -8.06 -2.55 8.27
CA LEU A 39 -7.70 -1.52 7.31
C LEU A 39 -8.15 -1.90 5.90
N GLY A 40 -8.59 -0.92 5.12
CA GLY A 40 -8.90 -1.02 3.70
C GLY A 40 -8.21 0.08 2.90
N VAL A 41 -8.18 -0.05 1.57
CA VAL A 41 -7.58 0.99 0.71
C VAL A 41 -8.47 2.23 0.72
N HIS A 42 -7.88 3.37 1.10
CA HIS A 42 -8.52 4.69 1.01
C HIS A 42 -8.15 5.39 -0.30
N SER A 43 -6.87 5.38 -0.66
CA SER A 43 -6.39 5.97 -1.91
C SER A 43 -5.08 5.33 -2.36
N VAL A 44 -4.84 5.35 -3.68
CA VAL A 44 -3.58 4.93 -4.29
C VAL A 44 -3.10 6.01 -5.24
N SER A 45 -1.84 6.43 -5.09
CA SER A 45 -1.17 7.36 -6.02
C SER A 45 0.01 6.65 -6.68
N HIS A 46 0.14 6.76 -8.00
CA HIS A 46 1.20 6.12 -8.77
C HIS A 46 2.17 7.14 -9.34
N GLN A 47 3.45 6.79 -9.37
CA GLN A 47 4.48 7.53 -10.10
C GLN A 47 5.39 6.55 -10.84
N MET A 48 5.81 6.93 -12.04
CA MET A 48 6.77 6.16 -12.83
C MET A 48 7.91 7.08 -13.25
N PHE A 49 9.13 6.58 -13.16
CA PHE A 49 10.30 7.26 -13.71
C PHE A 49 11.17 6.27 -14.48
N ALA A 50 11.75 6.74 -15.58
CA ALA A 50 12.78 6.02 -16.31
C ALA A 50 14.15 6.60 -15.93
N ASN A 51 15.11 5.75 -15.61
CA ASN A 51 16.49 6.19 -15.40
C ASN A 51 17.19 6.49 -16.74
N GLU A 52 18.40 7.05 -16.68
CA GLU A 52 19.21 7.38 -17.87
C GLU A 52 19.53 6.18 -18.76
N LYS A 53 19.44 4.96 -18.23
CA LYS A 53 19.65 3.69 -18.94
C LYS A 53 18.36 3.11 -19.52
N GLY A 54 17.24 3.82 -19.42
CA GLY A 54 15.92 3.40 -19.91
C GLY A 54 15.21 2.37 -19.04
N GLN A 55 15.70 2.05 -17.83
CA GLN A 55 14.99 1.18 -16.90
C GLN A 55 13.86 1.95 -16.22
N THR A 56 12.66 1.40 -16.29
CA THR A 56 11.47 1.96 -15.65
C THR A 56 11.34 1.48 -14.21
N TYR A 57 11.07 2.41 -13.31
CA TYR A 57 10.69 2.17 -11.93
C TYR A 57 9.25 2.62 -11.74
N PHE A 58 8.42 1.70 -11.26
CA PHE A 58 7.05 1.97 -10.89
C PHE A 58 6.98 2.10 -9.37
N THR A 59 6.30 3.13 -8.90
CA THR A 59 6.11 3.38 -7.48
C THR A 59 4.64 3.67 -7.20
N ALA A 60 4.21 3.31 -6.00
CA ALA A 60 2.88 3.62 -5.51
C ALA A 60 2.92 4.00 -4.03
N VAL A 61 2.08 4.97 -3.67
CA VAL A 61 1.76 5.30 -2.28
C VAL A 61 0.34 4.84 -2.03
N VAL A 62 0.16 3.91 -1.09
CA VAL A 62 -1.16 3.41 -0.69
C VAL A 62 -1.48 3.95 0.70
N HIS A 63 -2.56 4.71 0.79
CA HIS A 63 -3.16 5.08 2.06
C HIS A 63 -4.20 4.03 2.41
N PHE A 64 -3.93 3.28 3.47
CA PHE A 64 -4.88 2.40 4.11
C PHE A 64 -5.57 3.12 5.27
N LYS A 65 -6.87 2.91 5.39
CA LYS A 65 -7.69 3.52 6.44
C LYS A 65 -8.63 2.49 7.03
N ARG A 66 -8.97 2.65 8.31
CA ARG A 66 -9.96 1.80 8.96
C ARG A 66 -11.25 1.80 8.16
N LYS A 67 -11.76 0.60 7.90
CA LYS A 67 -13.09 0.46 7.30
C LYS A 67 -14.12 0.97 8.32
N LYS A 68 -14.88 1.98 7.93
CA LYS A 68 -16.03 2.45 8.70
C LYS A 68 -17.17 1.45 8.62
#